data_AF-A0A9P3Q6A2-F1
#
_entry.id   AF-A0A9P3Q6A2-F1
#
_cell.length_a   1.000
_cell.length_b   1.000
_cell.length_c   1.000
_cell.angle_alpha   90.00
_cell.angle_beta   90.00
_cell.angle_gamma   90.00
#
_symmetry.space_group_name_H-M   'P 1'
#
loop_
_entity.id
_entity.type
_entity.pdbx_description
1 polymer ?
#
loop_
_entity_poly.entity_id
_entity_poly.type
_entity_poly.pdbx_seq_one_letter_code
_entity_poly.pdbx_strand_id
1 'polypeptide(L)'
;MTTIARRASISQNGGNGYHGGHGGRGGDAGLLSGFGGAGGAGGAGTGPITTGGDGGDGGTAGLIGSGGNGGNPGLGGNAASTQGTAGAGGDGGLLLGLDGQAGTPQ
;
A
#
# COMPACT_ATOMS: atom_id res chain seq x y z
N MET A 1 14.28 -40.83 -18.52
CA MET A 1 13.21 -39.80 -18.55
C MET A 1 13.25 -39.10 -17.19
N THR A 2 13.94 -37.96 -17.11
CA THR A 2 14.28 -37.31 -15.83
C THR A 2 13.39 -36.08 -15.64
N THR A 3 12.53 -36.11 -14.63
CA THR A 3 11.66 -34.98 -14.28
C THR A 3 12.45 -33.98 -13.45
N ILE A 4 12.80 -32.83 -14.03
CA ILE A 4 13.39 -31.70 -13.30
C ILE A 4 12.26 -31.01 -12.53
N ALA A 5 12.17 -31.29 -11.23
CA ALA A 5 11.33 -30.53 -10.31
C ALA A 5 11.92 -29.11 -10.19
N ARG A 6 11.36 -28.15 -10.94
CA ARG A 6 11.65 -26.74 -10.73
C ARG A 6 11.13 -26.37 -9.34
N ARG A 7 12.03 -26.18 -8.38
CA ARG A 7 11.71 -25.48 -7.14
C ARG A 7 11.37 -24.05 -7.54
N ALA A 8 10.09 -23.68 -7.47
CA ALA A 8 9.71 -22.28 -7.43
C ALA A 8 10.33 -21.71 -6.15
N SER A 9 11.38 -20.90 -6.30
CA SER A 9 11.86 -20.08 -5.19
C SER A 9 10.75 -19.08 -4.90
N ILE A 10 9.97 -19.33 -3.86
CA ILE A 10 9.13 -18.30 -3.25
C ILE A 10 10.11 -17.26 -2.70
N SER A 11 10.25 -16.15 -3.40
CA SER A 11 10.90 -14.96 -2.85
C SER A 11 9.99 -14.45 -1.75
N GLN A 12 10.29 -14.79 -0.51
CA GLN A 12 9.66 -14.16 0.64
C GLN A 12 10.22 -12.73 0.74
N ASN A 13 9.74 -11.83 -0.12
CA ASN A 13 9.97 -10.39 -0.01
C ASN A 13 9.12 -9.81 1.13
N GLY A 14 9.16 -10.43 2.30
CA GLY A 14 8.47 -10.03 3.51
C GLY A 14 9.35 -10.42 4.68
N GLY A 15 9.98 -9.43 5.30
CA GLY A 15 10.95 -9.65 6.38
C GLY A 15 10.38 -10.49 7.51
N ASN A 16 11.23 -11.35 8.09
CA ASN A 16 11.07 -12.08 9.35
C ASN A 16 9.65 -12.08 9.96
N GLY A 17 8.73 -12.86 9.37
CA GLY A 17 7.59 -13.60 9.98
C GLY A 17 6.60 -12.93 10.95
N TYR A 18 6.79 -11.67 11.33
CA TYR A 18 6.09 -11.06 12.45
C TYR A 18 5.61 -9.64 12.14
N HIS A 19 6.27 -8.93 11.22
CA HIS A 19 5.85 -7.61 10.76
C HIS A 19 4.80 -7.70 9.66
N GLY A 20 3.89 -6.74 9.64
CA GLY A 20 2.96 -6.58 8.55
C GLY A 20 3.67 -6.14 7.26
N GLY A 21 3.26 -6.69 6.12
CA GLY A 21 3.76 -6.24 4.83
C GLY A 21 3.27 -4.83 4.50
N HIS A 22 4.09 -4.00 3.86
CA HIS A 22 3.66 -2.68 3.39
C HIS A 22 2.61 -2.80 2.29
N GLY A 23 1.65 -1.88 2.31
CA GLY A 23 0.69 -1.71 1.23
C GLY A 23 1.37 -1.26 -0.06
N GLY A 24 0.85 -1.74 -1.20
CA GLY A 24 1.35 -1.32 -2.51
C GLY A 24 0.91 0.10 -2.86
N ARG A 25 1.76 0.87 -3.53
CA ARG A 25 1.35 2.17 -4.09
C ARG A 25 0.28 1.98 -5.18
N GLY A 26 -0.71 2.86 -5.18
CA GLY A 26 -1.74 2.94 -6.22
C GLY A 26 -1.17 3.36 -7.58
N GLY A 27 -1.72 2.80 -8.66
CA GLY A 27 -1.25 3.10 -10.01
C GLY A 27 -1.62 4.52 -10.46
N ASP A 28 -0.71 5.17 -11.18
CA ASP A 28 -1.01 6.47 -11.79
C ASP A 28 -1.91 6.31 -13.02
N ALA A 29 -2.80 7.28 -13.24
CA ALA A 29 -3.72 7.28 -14.36
C ALA A 29 -3.03 7.59 -15.70
N GLY A 30 -3.71 7.29 -16.81
CA GLY A 30 -3.32 7.74 -18.14
C GLY A 30 -3.47 9.26 -18.33
N LEU A 31 -2.79 9.80 -19.34
CA LEU A 31 -2.58 11.25 -19.50
C LEU A 31 -3.87 12.08 -19.60
N LEU A 32 -4.89 11.65 -20.34
CA LEU A 32 -6.03 12.52 -20.70
C LEU A 32 -7.17 12.49 -19.70
N SER A 33 -7.54 11.30 -19.24
CA SER A 33 -8.59 11.13 -18.23
C SER A 33 -8.40 9.83 -17.50
N GLY A 34 -8.52 9.89 -16.17
CA GLY A 34 -8.45 8.71 -15.32
C GLY A 34 -8.21 9.09 -13.87
N PHE A 35 -8.72 8.23 -12.98
CA PHE A 35 -8.50 8.33 -11.55
C PHE A 35 -7.21 7.63 -11.16
N GLY A 36 -6.48 8.23 -10.22
CA GLY A 36 -5.39 7.55 -9.56
C GLY A 36 -5.90 6.33 -8.78
N GLY A 37 -5.13 5.24 -8.81
CA GLY A 37 -5.46 4.03 -8.05
C GLY A 37 -5.31 4.26 -6.54
N ALA A 38 -6.13 3.61 -5.73
CA ALA A 38 -5.96 3.66 -4.27
C ALA A 38 -4.67 2.92 -3.84
N GLY A 39 -4.02 3.44 -2.81
CA GLY A 39 -2.94 2.75 -2.12
C GLY A 39 -3.47 1.55 -1.33
N GLY A 40 -2.69 0.47 -1.31
CA GLY A 40 -3.00 -0.74 -0.55
C GLY A 40 -2.86 -0.51 0.96
N ALA A 41 -3.68 -1.20 1.76
CA ALA A 41 -3.51 -1.17 3.20
C ALA A 41 -2.24 -1.91 3.64
N GLY A 42 -1.62 -1.44 4.72
CA GLY A 42 -0.57 -2.17 5.41
C GLY A 42 -1.10 -3.41 6.10
N GLY A 43 -0.32 -4.49 6.09
CA GLY A 43 -0.65 -5.74 6.77
C GLY A 43 -0.53 -5.61 8.30
N ALA A 44 -1.25 -6.43 9.05
CA ALA A 44 -1.09 -6.50 10.50
C ALA A 44 0.20 -7.24 10.88
N GLY A 45 0.90 -6.73 11.90
CA GLY A 45 1.92 -7.51 12.60
C GLY A 45 1.25 -8.51 13.55
N THR A 46 1.74 -9.74 13.62
CA THR A 46 1.07 -10.84 14.38
C THR A 46 1.94 -11.45 15.49
N GLY A 47 3.05 -10.81 15.82
CA GLY A 47 3.97 -11.25 16.88
C GLY A 47 3.88 -10.43 18.17
N PRO A 48 4.58 -10.85 19.23
CA PRO A 48 4.49 -10.23 20.56
C PRO A 48 5.13 -8.84 20.65
N ILE A 49 5.97 -8.41 19.70
CA ILE A 49 6.41 -7.02 19.56
C ILE A 49 6.63 -6.80 18.06
N THR A 50 5.63 -6.26 17.35
CA THR A 50 5.70 -6.18 15.88
C THR A 50 5.05 -4.94 15.33
N THR A 51 5.76 -4.23 14.49
CA THR A 51 5.20 -3.11 13.73
C THR A 51 4.23 -3.62 12.65
N GLY A 52 3.06 -2.99 12.55
CA GLY A 52 2.20 -3.14 11.37
C GLY A 52 2.85 -2.56 10.11
N GLY A 53 2.44 -3.01 8.94
CA GLY A 53 2.97 -2.48 7.68
C GLY A 53 2.47 -1.06 7.42
N ASP A 54 3.26 -0.23 6.74
CA ASP A 54 2.75 1.07 6.28
C ASP A 54 1.67 0.89 5.20
N GLY A 55 0.72 1.81 5.13
CA GLY A 55 -0.17 1.92 3.99
C GLY A 55 0.57 2.44 2.76
N GLY A 56 0.15 2.02 1.57
CA GLY A 56 0.70 2.51 0.32
C GLY A 56 0.12 3.86 -0.06
N ASP A 57 0.88 4.70 -0.76
CA ASP A 57 0.37 5.97 -1.28
C ASP A 57 -0.66 5.74 -2.39
N GLY A 58 -1.60 6.67 -2.54
CA GLY A 58 -2.49 6.75 -3.69
C GLY A 58 -1.73 7.12 -4.98
N GLY A 59 -2.31 6.75 -6.12
CA GLY A 59 -1.82 7.10 -7.44
C GLY A 59 -2.28 8.49 -7.87
N THR A 60 -1.54 9.11 -8.79
CA THR A 60 -1.85 10.43 -9.34
C THR A 60 -2.79 10.32 -10.53
N ALA A 61 -3.71 11.29 -10.68
CA ALA A 61 -4.55 11.43 -11.86
C ALA A 61 -3.82 12.12 -13.04
N GLY A 62 -4.39 12.00 -14.24
CA GLY A 62 -3.89 12.66 -15.46
C GLY A 62 -4.33 14.11 -15.59
N LEU A 63 -4.86 14.50 -16.75
CA LEU A 63 -5.38 15.86 -16.98
C LEU A 63 -6.72 16.10 -16.26
N ILE A 64 -7.61 15.11 -16.31
CA ILE A 64 -8.93 15.15 -15.68
C ILE A 64 -9.16 13.85 -14.90
N GLY A 65 -9.40 13.99 -13.60
CA GLY A 65 -9.66 12.87 -12.69
C GLY A 65 -9.21 13.18 -11.27
N SER A 66 -9.68 12.40 -10.30
CA SER A 66 -9.25 12.52 -8.89
C SER A 66 -8.06 11.61 -8.62
N GLY A 67 -7.18 12.04 -7.72
CA GLY A 67 -6.12 11.20 -7.18
C GLY A 67 -6.71 10.03 -6.37
N GLY A 68 -5.93 8.97 -6.24
CA GLY A 68 -6.31 7.82 -5.43
C GLY A 68 -6.12 8.10 -3.94
N ASN A 69 -6.94 7.54 -3.07
CA ASN A 69 -6.71 7.63 -1.62
C ASN A 69 -5.50 6.81 -1.21
N GLY A 70 -4.78 7.27 -0.20
CA GLY A 70 -3.74 6.50 0.48
C GLY A 70 -4.33 5.32 1.26
N GLY A 71 -3.51 4.28 1.42
CA GLY A 71 -3.83 3.10 2.19
C GLY A 71 -3.73 3.35 3.70
N ASN A 72 -4.58 2.67 4.47
CA ASN A 72 -4.49 2.70 5.92
C ASN A 72 -3.25 1.93 6.42
N PRO A 73 -2.67 2.32 7.57
CA PRO A 73 -1.61 1.55 8.18
C PRO A 73 -2.13 0.20 8.68
N GLY A 74 -1.22 -0.76 8.75
CA GLY A 74 -1.42 -2.02 9.44
C GLY A 74 -1.32 -1.85 10.95
N LEU A 75 -2.10 -2.66 11.67
CA LEU A 75 -2.09 -2.70 13.13
C LEU A 75 -0.84 -3.40 13.67
N GLY A 76 -0.37 -2.94 14.82
CA GLY A 76 0.60 -3.67 15.64
C GLY A 76 -0.04 -4.89 16.33
N GLY A 77 0.76 -5.91 16.63
CA GLY A 77 0.28 -7.18 17.17
C GLY A 77 -0.21 -7.13 18.63
N ASN A 78 0.14 -6.08 19.39
CA ASN A 78 -0.33 -5.84 20.75
C ASN A 78 -0.08 -4.39 21.22
N ALA A 79 -0.39 -4.09 22.49
CA ALA A 79 -0.24 -2.76 23.09
C ALA A 79 1.22 -2.23 23.15
N ALA A 80 2.22 -3.11 23.07
CA ALA A 80 3.64 -2.73 23.00
C ALA A 80 4.13 -2.56 21.56
N SER A 81 3.27 -2.81 20.57
CA SER A 81 3.58 -2.76 19.15
C SER A 81 3.19 -1.42 18.54
N THR A 82 3.98 -0.95 17.57
CA THR A 82 3.70 0.27 16.81
C THR A 82 2.84 -0.06 15.59
N GLN A 83 1.94 0.84 15.20
CA GLN A 83 1.28 0.73 13.90
C GLN A 83 2.22 1.16 12.77
N GLY A 84 1.89 0.78 11.55
CA GLY A 84 2.49 1.42 10.37
C GLY A 84 2.07 2.88 10.25
N THR A 85 2.65 3.56 9.28
CA THR A 85 2.27 4.91 8.85
C THR A 85 1.18 4.84 7.79
N ALA A 86 0.29 5.84 7.76
CA ALA A 86 -0.73 5.94 6.72
C ALA A 86 -0.09 6.38 5.39
N GLY A 87 -0.58 5.83 4.28
CA GLY A 87 -0.18 6.28 2.95
C GLY A 87 -0.77 7.66 2.63
N ALA A 88 -0.04 8.46 1.85
CA ALA A 88 -0.51 9.73 1.35
C ALA A 88 -1.60 9.53 0.28
N GLY A 89 -2.50 10.50 0.13
CA GLY A 89 -3.35 10.58 -1.05
C GLY A 89 -2.53 10.95 -2.29
N GLY A 90 -2.95 10.48 -3.46
CA GLY A 90 -2.36 10.88 -4.73
C GLY A 90 -2.95 12.19 -5.24
N ASP A 91 -2.24 12.85 -6.15
CA ASP A 91 -2.66 14.15 -6.67
C ASP A 91 -3.83 14.03 -7.65
N GLY A 92 -4.73 15.01 -7.61
CA GLY A 92 -5.80 15.21 -8.58
C GLY A 92 -5.29 15.68 -9.94
N GLY A 93 -6.20 15.66 -10.92
CA GLY A 93 -5.88 16.03 -12.29
C GLY A 93 -5.58 17.51 -12.45
N LEU A 94 -4.61 17.82 -13.31
CA LEU A 94 -4.07 19.18 -13.48
C LEU A 94 -5.11 20.25 -13.86
N LEU A 95 -6.13 19.87 -14.63
CA LEU A 95 -7.18 20.78 -15.08
C LEU A 95 -8.45 20.65 -14.25
N LEU A 96 -8.80 19.42 -13.88
CA LEU A 96 -9.97 19.15 -13.06
C LEU A 96 -9.79 17.85 -12.29
N GLY A 97 -9.80 17.95 -10.97
CA GLY A 97 -9.62 16.82 -10.07
C GLY A 97 -9.53 17.26 -8.64
N LEU A 98 -9.76 16.32 -7.72
CA LEU A 98 -9.46 16.49 -6.31
C LEU A 98 -8.34 15.54 -5.94
N ASP A 99 -7.49 15.95 -5.02
CA ASP A 99 -6.48 15.08 -4.42
C ASP A 99 -7.16 13.97 -3.61
N GLY A 100 -6.51 12.82 -3.58
CA GLY A 100 -6.88 11.73 -2.70
C GLY A 100 -6.71 12.10 -1.24
N GLN A 101 -7.48 11.46 -0.37
CA GLN A 101 -7.28 11.56 1.07
C GLN A 101 -6.15 10.64 1.51
N ALA A 102 -5.39 11.06 2.54
CA ALA A 102 -4.46 10.17 3.21
C ALA A 102 -5.22 9.01 3.89
N GLY A 103 -4.52 7.89 4.11
CA GLY A 103 -5.04 6.80 4.93
C GLY A 103 -5.35 7.28 6.35
N THR A 104 -6.33 6.65 6.98
CA THR A 104 -6.71 6.99 8.36
C THR A 104 -5.81 6.22 9.34
N PRO A 105 -5.11 6.91 10.27
CA PRO A 105 -4.49 6.25 11.42
C PRO A 105 -5.54 5.50 12.24
N GLN A 106 -5.20 4.35 12.83
CA GLN A 106 -6.13 3.50 13.59
C GLN A 106 -5.96 3.67 15.10
#